data_AF-E3M8Q4-F1
#
_entry.id   AF-E3M8Q4-F1
#
_cell.length_a   1.000
_cell.length_b   1.000
_cell.length_c   1.000
_cell.angle_alpha   90.00
_cell.angle_beta   90.00
_cell.angle_gamma   90.00
#
_symmetry.space_group_name_H-M   'P 1'
#
loop_
_entity.id
_entity.type
_entity.pdbx_description
1 polymer ?
#
loop_
_entity_poly.entity_id
_entity_poly.type
_entity_poly.pdbx_seq_one_letter_code
_entity_poly.pdbx_strand_id
1 'polypeptide(L)'
;MFYYGNRANSKIDAETRGRLQSRHALFNLLLFFINPIVSFSNLSVQFTSVYTSPWTHFIVWHFFASHFILSQSIFYPLSEERNDIKNNRWCLTFVYHLLLFASIYYVSSEILPRVQKLWNIQLGFIGSLVSSWCLMFAYITVDLDGFYLVSLKLVLSCNHTIFQISRCVYHVSTFFLFQFFLLTTSYLGNVYIDIPSENRMKPAFLFGSLHVLFGCAVLVVYTKFMFNITICLFLVILSFMFSLNSYNYSTVNSYLLCEHRRWKWDFQESKGIICHVIRRRRHLSKILDSTIYLSSQKGYFQYDDDIQLDQKYYKKY
;
A
#
# COMPACT_ATOMS: atom_id res chain seq x y z
N MET A 1 -24.23 16.42 2.28
CA MET A 1 -24.37 17.17 3.55
C MET A 1 -23.19 16.77 4.43
N PHE A 2 -22.07 17.49 4.33
CA PHE A 2 -20.84 17.13 5.05
C PHE A 2 -20.88 17.76 6.45
N TYR A 3 -20.94 16.91 7.47
CA TYR A 3 -20.94 17.30 8.88
C TYR A 3 -19.62 17.99 9.25
N TYR A 4 -19.68 19.28 9.55
CA TYR A 4 -18.61 20.01 10.23
C TYR A 4 -18.64 19.62 11.72
N GLY A 5 -17.94 18.53 12.07
CA GLY A 5 -17.72 18.14 13.45
C GLY A 5 -16.72 19.07 14.15
N ASN A 6 -17.19 19.68 15.25
CA ASN A 6 -16.49 20.48 16.26
C ASN A 6 -15.01 20.83 16.01
N ARG A 7 -14.79 22.10 15.64
CA ARG A 7 -13.47 22.75 15.59
C ARG A 7 -12.86 22.79 16.98
N ALA A 8 -11.81 22.00 17.20
CA ALA A 8 -10.80 22.34 18.19
C ALA A 8 -10.22 23.72 17.80
N ASN A 9 -10.07 24.62 18.78
CA ASN A 9 -9.53 25.97 18.60
C ASN A 9 -8.16 25.91 17.92
N SER A 10 -8.14 26.20 16.62
CA SER A 10 -6.93 26.17 15.82
C SER A 10 -6.03 27.36 16.11
N LYS A 11 -4.73 27.11 16.29
CA LYS A 11 -3.74 28.17 16.54
C LYS A 11 -3.33 28.92 15.26
N ILE A 12 -3.67 28.41 14.08
CA ILE A 12 -3.47 29.10 12.81
C ILE A 12 -4.62 30.10 12.61
N ASP A 13 -4.27 31.36 12.37
CA ASP A 13 -5.24 32.41 12.07
C ASP A 13 -5.99 32.13 10.75
N ALA A 14 -7.16 32.75 10.60
CA ALA A 14 -8.04 32.49 9.46
C ALA A 14 -7.39 32.85 8.10
N GLU A 15 -6.52 33.85 8.06
CA GLU A 15 -5.85 34.30 6.84
C GLU A 15 -4.81 33.28 6.38
N THR A 16 -3.97 32.82 7.31
CA THR A 16 -2.97 31.78 7.05
C THR A 16 -3.64 30.49 6.58
N ARG A 17 -4.77 30.09 7.19
CA ARG A 17 -5.56 28.94 6.74
C ARG A 17 -6.09 29.13 5.32
N GLY A 18 -6.65 30.30 4.99
CA GLY A 18 -7.14 30.60 3.64
C GLY A 18 -6.04 30.51 2.58
N ARG A 19 -4.84 31.01 2.88
CA ARG A 19 -3.66 30.89 2.01
C ARG A 19 -3.24 29.43 1.82
N LEU A 20 -3.20 28.63 2.89
CA LEU A 20 -2.84 27.21 2.83
C LEU A 20 -3.85 26.39 2.02
N GLN A 21 -5.14 26.64 2.19
CA GLN A 21 -6.21 26.01 1.41
C GLN A 21 -6.09 26.32 -0.07
N SER A 22 -5.88 27.60 -0.42
CA SER A 22 -5.73 28.04 -1.82
C SER A 22 -4.51 27.40 -2.49
N ARG A 23 -3.37 27.36 -1.78
CA ARG A 23 -2.15 26.67 -2.27
C ARG A 23 -2.37 25.17 -2.43
N HIS A 24 -3.09 24.53 -1.52
CA HIS A 24 -3.39 23.11 -1.62
C HIS A 24 -4.33 22.79 -2.79
N ALA A 25 -5.36 23.62 -3.02
CA ALA A 25 -6.24 23.49 -4.17
C ALA A 25 -5.47 23.63 -5.48
N LEU A 26 -4.58 24.63 -5.60
CA LEU A 26 -3.72 24.80 -6.77
C LEU A 26 -2.78 23.61 -6.98
N PHE A 27 -2.14 23.14 -5.90
CA PHE A 27 -1.25 21.99 -5.98
C PHE A 27 -2.00 20.71 -6.36
N ASN A 28 -3.18 20.43 -5.78
CA ASN A 28 -3.99 19.29 -6.16
C ASN A 28 -4.51 19.39 -7.60
N LEU A 29 -4.83 20.59 -8.08
CA LEU A 29 -5.21 20.80 -9.49
C LEU A 29 -4.04 20.41 -10.42
N LEU A 30 -2.82 20.86 -10.13
CA LEU A 30 -1.63 20.47 -10.88
C LEU A 30 -1.36 18.96 -10.77
N LEU A 31 -1.49 18.42 -9.56
CA LEU A 31 -1.33 16.99 -9.28
C LEU A 31 -2.36 16.15 -10.02
N PHE A 32 -3.59 16.64 -10.21
CA PHE A 32 -4.64 15.93 -10.94
C PHE A 32 -4.25 15.68 -12.40
N PHE A 33 -3.62 16.65 -13.06
CA PHE A 33 -3.16 16.49 -14.45
C PHE A 33 -1.97 15.55 -14.60
N ILE A 34 -1.10 15.50 -13.59
CA ILE A 34 0.07 14.59 -13.58
C ILE A 34 -0.34 13.19 -13.11
N ASN A 35 -1.28 13.14 -12.17
CA ASN A 35 -1.63 11.97 -11.37
C ASN A 35 -3.02 12.11 -10.73
N PRO A 36 -4.07 11.80 -11.50
CA PRO A 36 -5.44 11.95 -11.03
C PRO A 36 -5.73 11.07 -9.80
N ILE A 37 -5.10 9.90 -9.69
CA ILE A 37 -5.36 8.92 -8.62
C ILE A 37 -4.87 9.44 -7.27
N VAL A 38 -3.66 10.01 -7.21
CA VAL A 38 -3.14 10.59 -5.97
C VAL A 38 -3.87 11.89 -5.63
N SER A 39 -4.31 12.66 -6.63
CA SER A 39 -5.16 13.83 -6.38
C SER A 39 -6.51 13.43 -5.77
N PHE A 40 -7.18 12.42 -6.33
CA PHE A 40 -8.43 11.91 -5.78
C PHE A 40 -8.25 11.30 -4.39
N SER A 41 -7.18 10.56 -4.14
CA SER A 41 -6.93 10.01 -2.80
C SER A 41 -6.71 11.14 -1.78
N ASN A 42 -5.91 12.16 -2.10
CA ASN A 42 -5.71 13.32 -1.23
C ASN A 42 -7.01 14.07 -0.87
N LEU A 43 -8.01 14.03 -1.76
CA LEU A 43 -9.33 14.64 -1.51
C LEU A 43 -10.30 13.71 -0.78
N SER A 44 -10.15 12.39 -0.93
CA SER A 44 -11.13 11.40 -0.49
C SER A 44 -10.80 10.82 0.88
N VAL A 45 -9.51 10.60 1.17
CA VAL A 45 -9.05 9.98 2.42
C VAL A 45 -8.38 11.01 3.35
N GLN A 46 -8.18 10.66 4.61
CA GLN A 46 -7.44 11.51 5.54
C GLN A 46 -5.97 11.57 5.12
N PHE A 47 -5.37 12.76 5.14
CA PHE A 47 -3.96 12.98 4.76
C PHE A 47 -3.01 12.00 5.46
N THR A 48 -3.23 11.74 6.75
CA THR A 48 -2.38 10.85 7.55
C THR A 48 -2.47 9.38 7.16
N SER A 49 -3.54 8.94 6.48
CA SER A 49 -3.68 7.56 5.99
C SER A 49 -2.71 7.21 4.86
N VAL A 50 -2.16 8.22 4.17
CA VAL A 50 -1.19 8.08 3.07
C VAL A 50 0.21 8.55 3.50
N TYR A 51 0.27 9.54 4.40
CA TYR A 51 1.51 10.17 4.85
C TYR A 51 2.51 9.24 5.54
N THR A 52 2.06 8.15 6.16
CA THR A 52 2.96 7.21 6.85
C THR A 52 3.95 6.55 5.88
N SER A 53 3.54 6.30 4.64
CA SER A 53 4.40 5.74 3.59
C SER A 53 4.03 6.27 2.20
N PRO A 54 4.25 7.58 1.94
CA PRO A 54 3.65 8.27 0.79
C PRO A 54 4.18 7.72 -0.54
N TRP A 55 5.46 7.34 -0.58
CA TRP A 55 6.07 6.72 -1.75
C TRP A 55 5.50 5.33 -2.05
N THR A 56 5.27 4.52 -1.02
CA THR A 56 4.67 3.20 -1.19
C THR A 56 3.26 3.30 -1.75
N HIS A 57 2.43 4.18 -1.16
CA HIS A 57 1.08 4.45 -1.67
C HIS A 57 1.12 4.97 -3.10
N PHE A 58 2.02 5.92 -3.40
CA PHE A 58 2.22 6.42 -4.74
C PHE A 58 2.48 5.26 -5.70
N ILE A 59 3.50 4.44 -5.45
CA ILE A 59 3.88 3.36 -6.37
C ILE A 59 2.76 2.32 -6.50
N VAL A 60 2.10 1.93 -5.40
CA VAL A 60 1.00 0.94 -5.41
C VAL A 60 -0.16 1.40 -6.27
N TRP A 61 -0.58 2.65 -6.14
CA TRP A 61 -1.74 3.15 -6.89
C TRP A 61 -1.45 3.34 -8.39
N HIS A 62 -0.22 3.69 -8.77
CA HIS A 62 0.16 3.69 -10.19
C HIS A 62 0.29 2.29 -10.74
N PHE A 63 0.91 1.39 -9.97
CA PHE A 63 0.97 -0.01 -10.34
C PHE A 63 -0.43 -0.54 -10.57
N PHE A 64 -1.39 -0.27 -9.68
CA PHE A 64 -2.76 -0.72 -9.82
C PHE A 64 -3.43 -0.23 -11.11
N ALA A 65 -3.26 1.04 -11.46
CA ALA A 65 -3.83 1.59 -12.69
C ALA A 65 -3.19 0.98 -13.95
N SER A 66 -1.86 0.94 -14.00
CA SER A 66 -1.13 0.32 -15.11
C SER A 66 -1.45 -1.18 -15.23
N HIS A 67 -1.55 -1.87 -14.09
CA HIS A 67 -1.89 -3.28 -13.99
C HIS A 67 -3.32 -3.54 -14.50
N PHE A 68 -4.29 -2.73 -14.11
CA PHE A 68 -5.68 -2.85 -14.56
C PHE A 68 -5.78 -2.73 -16.09
N ILE A 69 -5.05 -1.78 -16.69
CA ILE A 69 -5.07 -1.54 -18.13
C ILE A 69 -4.33 -2.66 -18.89
N LEU A 70 -3.12 -3.01 -18.45
CA LEU A 70 -2.22 -3.90 -19.21
C LEU A 70 -2.49 -5.39 -18.97
N SER A 71 -2.99 -5.78 -17.80
CA SER A 71 -3.21 -7.19 -17.47
C SER A 71 -4.22 -7.87 -18.40
N GLN A 72 -5.19 -7.12 -18.91
CA GLN A 72 -6.19 -7.61 -19.86
C GLN A 72 -5.53 -8.09 -21.15
N SER A 73 -4.66 -7.27 -21.75
CA SER A 73 -3.93 -7.64 -22.98
C SER A 73 -2.94 -8.79 -22.78
N ILE A 74 -2.41 -8.96 -21.57
CA ILE A 74 -1.33 -9.92 -21.28
C ILE A 74 -1.88 -11.32 -20.94
N PHE A 75 -2.82 -11.41 -19.99
CA PHE A 75 -3.35 -12.69 -19.52
C PHE A 75 -4.55 -13.17 -20.35
N TYR A 76 -5.13 -12.28 -21.16
CA TYR A 76 -6.29 -12.56 -22.01
C TYR A 76 -6.10 -11.98 -23.43
N PRO A 77 -5.01 -12.36 -24.13
CA PRO A 77 -4.73 -11.83 -25.46
C PRO A 77 -5.87 -12.17 -26.44
N LEU A 78 -6.13 -11.23 -27.36
CA LEU A 78 -7.09 -11.42 -28.44
C LEU A 78 -6.51 -12.44 -29.43
N SER A 79 -6.96 -13.71 -29.36
CA SER A 79 -6.74 -14.66 -30.45
C SER A 79 -7.58 -14.28 -31.67
N GLU A 80 -7.24 -14.74 -32.88
CA GLU A 80 -8.09 -14.58 -34.09
C GLU A 80 -9.43 -15.36 -34.03
N GLU A 81 -9.85 -15.82 -32.85
CA GLU A 81 -11.10 -16.59 -32.68
C GLU A 81 -12.34 -15.70 -32.80
N ARG A 82 -13.49 -16.33 -33.11
CA ARG A 82 -14.83 -15.71 -33.27
C ARG A 82 -15.10 -14.60 -32.24
N ASN A 83 -15.68 -13.49 -32.71
CA ASN A 83 -15.97 -12.28 -31.93
C ASN A 83 -16.77 -12.55 -30.64
N ASP A 84 -17.59 -13.60 -30.62
CA ASP A 84 -18.44 -13.96 -29.49
C ASP A 84 -17.63 -14.45 -28.26
N ILE A 85 -16.52 -15.15 -28.50
CA ILE A 85 -15.61 -15.65 -27.44
C ILE A 85 -14.71 -14.52 -26.93
N LYS A 86 -14.35 -13.57 -27.82
CA LYS A 86 -13.54 -12.37 -27.49
C LYS A 86 -14.24 -11.46 -26.47
N ASN A 87 -15.51 -11.13 -26.71
CA ASN A 87 -16.30 -10.29 -25.79
C ASN A 87 -16.44 -10.92 -24.39
N ASN A 88 -16.54 -12.25 -24.31
CA ASN A 88 -16.72 -12.94 -23.05
C ASN A 88 -15.47 -12.84 -22.13
N ARG A 89 -14.26 -12.96 -22.68
CA ARG A 89 -13.01 -12.90 -21.88
C ARG A 89 -12.74 -11.52 -21.28
N TRP A 90 -12.97 -10.45 -22.04
CA TRP A 90 -12.83 -9.07 -21.55
C TRP A 90 -13.87 -8.74 -20.49
N CYS A 91 -15.12 -9.18 -20.70
CA CYS A 91 -16.18 -9.06 -19.72
C CYS A 91 -15.80 -9.75 -18.39
N LEU A 92 -15.28 -10.98 -18.44
CA LEU A 92 -14.84 -11.72 -17.24
C LEU A 92 -13.73 -11.00 -16.48
N THR A 93 -12.72 -10.46 -17.18
CA THR A 93 -11.63 -9.72 -16.53
C THR A 93 -12.12 -8.39 -15.95
N PHE A 94 -13.03 -7.70 -16.64
CA PHE A 94 -13.68 -6.50 -16.10
C PHE A 94 -14.49 -6.82 -14.84
N VAL A 95 -15.29 -7.88 -14.86
CA VAL A 95 -16.04 -8.37 -13.69
C VAL A 95 -15.11 -8.73 -12.55
N TYR A 96 -13.99 -9.42 -12.82
CA TYR A 96 -12.99 -9.74 -11.79
C TYR A 96 -12.45 -8.46 -11.12
N HIS A 97 -12.06 -7.45 -11.88
CA HIS A 97 -11.57 -6.21 -11.29
C HIS A 97 -12.67 -5.45 -10.54
N LEU A 98 -13.91 -5.47 -11.02
CA LEU A 98 -15.05 -4.89 -10.32
C LEU A 98 -15.29 -5.59 -8.98
N LEU A 99 -15.19 -6.93 -8.94
CA LEU A 99 -15.25 -7.71 -7.71
C LEU A 99 -14.05 -7.42 -6.80
N LEU A 100 -12.86 -7.22 -7.35
CA LEU A 100 -11.68 -6.81 -6.60
C LEU A 100 -11.93 -5.44 -5.93
N PHE A 101 -12.43 -4.44 -6.65
CA PHE A 101 -12.81 -3.15 -6.09
C PHE A 101 -13.88 -3.27 -5.00
N ALA A 102 -14.93 -4.06 -5.24
CA ALA A 102 -15.97 -4.32 -4.25
C ALA A 102 -15.39 -4.98 -3.00
N SER A 103 -14.47 -5.94 -3.16
CA SER A 103 -13.80 -6.60 -2.04
C SER A 103 -12.90 -5.66 -1.24
N ILE A 104 -12.18 -4.75 -1.92
CA ILE A 104 -11.35 -3.71 -1.30
C ILE A 104 -12.22 -2.78 -0.45
N TYR A 105 -13.35 -2.34 -1.01
CA TYR A 105 -14.30 -1.49 -0.31
C TYR A 105 -14.90 -2.20 0.91
N TYR A 106 -15.41 -3.43 0.73
CA TYR A 106 -16.01 -4.22 1.80
C TYR A 106 -15.04 -4.51 2.95
N VAL A 107 -13.82 -4.94 2.63
CA VAL A 107 -12.79 -5.20 3.64
C VAL A 107 -12.45 -3.92 4.41
N SER A 108 -12.30 -2.81 3.69
CA SER A 108 -12.02 -1.52 4.32
C SER A 108 -13.14 -1.03 5.24
N SER A 109 -14.41 -1.23 4.84
CA SER A 109 -15.56 -0.66 5.55
C SER A 109 -16.06 -1.51 6.71
N GLU A 110 -16.04 -2.85 6.56
CA GLU A 110 -16.66 -3.79 7.50
C GLU A 110 -15.68 -4.69 8.24
N ILE A 111 -14.52 -5.04 7.65
CA ILE A 111 -13.60 -6.03 8.25
C ILE A 111 -12.46 -5.35 9.02
N LEU A 112 -11.86 -4.29 8.46
CA LEU A 112 -10.68 -3.68 9.07
C LEU A 112 -11.02 -3.02 10.41
N PRO A 113 -10.17 -3.20 11.44
CA PRO A 113 -10.40 -2.60 12.73
C PRO A 113 -10.25 -1.08 12.67
N ARG A 114 -11.07 -0.37 13.45
CA ARG A 114 -11.02 1.10 13.57
C ARG A 114 -9.73 1.62 14.21
N VAL A 115 -9.11 0.79 15.05
CA VAL A 115 -7.81 1.05 15.66
C VAL A 115 -6.80 0.12 15.00
N GLN A 116 -5.89 0.70 14.21
CA GLN A 116 -4.87 -0.06 13.52
C GLN A 116 -3.88 -0.67 14.52
N LYS A 117 -3.60 -1.97 14.41
CA LYS A 117 -2.62 -2.68 15.23
C LYS A 117 -1.31 -2.88 14.47
N LEU A 118 -0.19 -2.90 15.17
CA LEU A 118 1.14 -3.08 14.57
C LEU A 118 1.25 -4.39 13.80
N TRP A 119 0.72 -5.49 14.34
CA TRP A 119 0.73 -6.80 13.68
C TRP A 119 -0.02 -6.79 12.33
N ASN A 120 -1.11 -6.02 12.20
CA ASN A 120 -1.82 -5.90 10.93
C ASN A 120 -0.94 -5.25 9.86
N ILE A 121 -0.18 -4.22 10.23
CA ILE A 121 0.74 -3.53 9.32
C ILE A 121 1.89 -4.48 8.91
N GLN A 122 2.44 -5.23 9.86
CA GLN A 122 3.49 -6.22 9.59
C GLN A 122 2.99 -7.31 8.62
N LEU A 123 1.84 -7.92 8.91
CA LEU A 123 1.20 -8.89 8.01
C LEU A 123 0.89 -8.28 6.64
N GLY A 124 0.41 -7.04 6.62
CA GLY A 124 0.10 -6.33 5.38
C GLY A 124 1.33 -6.16 4.49
N PHE A 125 2.46 -5.72 5.04
CA PHE A 125 3.69 -5.57 4.24
C PHE A 125 4.28 -6.91 3.82
N ILE A 126 4.29 -7.93 4.70
CA ILE A 126 4.79 -9.27 4.36
C ILE A 126 3.93 -9.91 3.28
N GLY A 127 2.60 -9.87 3.43
CA GLY A 127 1.68 -10.44 2.46
C GLY A 127 1.71 -9.71 1.11
N SER A 128 1.83 -8.38 1.13
CA SER A 128 2.01 -7.58 -0.09
C SER A 128 3.33 -7.91 -0.80
N LEU A 129 4.41 -8.10 -0.02
CA LEU A 129 5.71 -8.52 -0.55
C LEU A 129 5.58 -9.88 -1.26
N VAL A 130 5.13 -10.92 -0.57
CA VAL A 130 4.97 -12.27 -1.16
C VAL A 130 4.08 -12.23 -2.40
N SER A 131 2.95 -11.51 -2.34
CA SER A 131 2.03 -11.39 -3.46
C SER A 131 2.66 -10.66 -4.66
N SER A 132 3.48 -9.64 -4.43
CA SER A 132 4.19 -8.94 -5.51
C SER A 132 5.19 -9.85 -6.25
N TRP A 133 5.86 -10.74 -5.51
CA TRP A 133 6.76 -11.74 -6.09
C TRP A 133 5.99 -12.80 -6.90
N CYS A 134 4.92 -13.37 -6.34
CA CYS A 134 4.08 -14.32 -7.06
C CYS A 134 3.48 -13.72 -8.33
N LEU A 135 3.04 -12.45 -8.27
CA LEU A 135 2.52 -11.73 -9.42
C LEU A 135 3.61 -11.50 -10.48
N MET A 136 4.83 -11.16 -10.07
CA MET A 136 5.97 -11.02 -10.99
C MET A 136 6.28 -12.34 -11.70
N PHE A 137 6.26 -13.47 -10.98
CA PHE A 137 6.42 -14.79 -11.60
C PHE A 137 5.30 -15.12 -12.59
N ALA A 138 4.06 -14.70 -12.32
CA ALA A 138 2.97 -14.85 -13.28
C ALA A 138 3.26 -14.09 -14.60
N TYR A 139 3.68 -12.83 -14.50
CA TYR A 139 4.05 -12.05 -15.69
C TYR A 139 5.19 -12.67 -16.49
N ILE A 140 6.24 -13.14 -15.81
CA ILE A 140 7.39 -13.80 -16.46
C ILE A 140 6.96 -15.09 -17.15
N THR A 141 6.13 -15.92 -16.50
CA THR A 141 5.72 -17.22 -17.06
C THR A 141 4.77 -17.09 -18.24
N VAL A 142 3.89 -16.09 -18.28
CA VAL A 142 3.06 -15.81 -19.48
C VAL A 142 3.93 -15.39 -20.67
N ASP A 143 4.94 -14.56 -20.44
CA ASP A 143 5.82 -14.07 -21.52
C ASP A 143 6.66 -15.20 -22.13
N LEU A 144 7.14 -16.12 -21.28
CA LEU A 144 7.87 -17.31 -21.73
C LEU A 144 7.00 -18.27 -22.55
N ASP A 145 5.73 -18.47 -22.19
CA ASP A 145 4.83 -19.38 -22.89
C ASP A 145 4.45 -18.87 -24.30
N GLY A 146 4.26 -17.55 -24.46
CA GLY A 146 4.02 -16.92 -25.76
C GLY A 146 5.15 -17.13 -26.78
N PHE A 147 6.39 -17.32 -26.30
CA PHE A 147 7.55 -17.58 -27.14
C PHE A 147 7.62 -19.04 -27.63
N TYR A 148 7.33 -20.03 -26.78
CA TYR A 148 7.38 -21.45 -27.18
C TYR A 148 6.29 -21.82 -28.21
N LEU A 149 5.20 -21.06 -28.27
CA LEU A 149 4.16 -21.17 -29.29
C LEU A 149 4.67 -20.87 -30.72
N VAL A 150 5.71 -20.05 -30.87
CA VAL A 150 6.27 -19.67 -32.19
C VAL A 150 7.31 -20.69 -32.68
N SER A 151 7.95 -21.45 -31.80
CA SER A 151 9.10 -22.29 -32.19
C SER A 151 8.91 -23.81 -32.15
N LEU A 152 7.89 -24.41 -31.51
CA LEU A 152 7.71 -25.87 -31.61
C LEU A 152 6.31 -26.38 -31.21
N LYS A 153 5.49 -26.74 -32.21
CA LYS A 153 4.15 -27.35 -32.06
C LYS A 153 4.13 -28.74 -31.36
N LEU A 154 5.25 -29.29 -30.88
CA LEU A 154 5.28 -30.57 -30.17
C LEU A 154 5.17 -30.44 -28.63
N VAL A 155 5.30 -29.23 -28.07
CA VAL A 155 5.23 -28.95 -26.60
C VAL A 155 3.83 -28.42 -26.20
N LEU A 156 2.78 -28.80 -26.95
CA LEU A 156 1.47 -28.14 -26.88
C LEU A 156 0.63 -28.50 -25.63
N SER A 157 0.93 -29.61 -24.94
CA SER A 157 0.18 -30.03 -23.73
C SER A 157 0.69 -29.38 -22.43
N CYS A 158 2.00 -29.17 -22.30
CA CYS A 158 2.60 -28.55 -21.11
C CYS A 158 2.39 -27.02 -21.08
N ASN A 159 2.44 -26.37 -22.24
CA ASN A 159 2.33 -24.92 -22.38
C ASN A 159 0.96 -24.38 -21.97
N HIS A 160 -0.12 -25.03 -22.41
CA HIS A 160 -1.48 -24.65 -21.99
C HIS A 160 -1.69 -24.74 -20.48
N THR A 161 -1.04 -25.71 -19.82
CA THR A 161 -1.09 -25.87 -18.36
C THR A 161 -0.33 -24.74 -17.65
N ILE A 162 0.86 -24.36 -18.14
CA ILE A 162 1.66 -23.27 -17.58
C ILE A 162 0.91 -21.93 -17.70
N PHE A 163 0.30 -21.66 -18.84
CA PHE A 163 -0.51 -20.45 -19.05
C PHE A 163 -1.71 -20.37 -18.09
N GLN A 164 -2.41 -21.48 -17.88
CA GLN A 164 -3.54 -21.54 -16.94
C GLN A 164 -3.09 -21.34 -15.49
N ILE A 165 -2.00 -21.99 -15.07
CA ILE A 165 -1.42 -21.80 -13.75
C ILE A 165 -1.05 -20.34 -13.56
N SER A 166 -0.39 -19.72 -14.54
CA SER A 166 0.02 -18.33 -14.46
C SER A 166 -1.18 -17.38 -14.32
N ARG A 167 -2.27 -17.62 -15.06
CA ARG A 167 -3.53 -16.86 -14.90
C ARG A 167 -4.14 -17.02 -13.51
N CYS A 168 -4.14 -18.23 -12.94
CA CYS A 168 -4.60 -18.46 -11.58
C CYS A 168 -3.72 -17.71 -10.56
N VAL A 169 -2.39 -17.81 -10.70
CA VAL A 169 -1.43 -17.08 -9.85
C VAL A 169 -1.63 -15.58 -9.97
N TYR A 170 -1.86 -15.05 -11.18
CA TYR A 170 -2.20 -13.65 -11.41
C TYR A 170 -3.42 -13.21 -10.60
N HIS A 171 -4.56 -13.92 -10.70
CA HIS A 171 -5.78 -13.55 -10.00
C HIS A 171 -5.63 -13.61 -8.48
N VAL A 172 -5.01 -14.68 -7.99
CA VAL A 172 -4.81 -14.90 -6.56
C VAL A 172 -3.83 -13.86 -5.99
N SER A 173 -2.71 -13.64 -6.66
CA SER A 173 -1.68 -12.71 -6.21
C SER A 173 -2.14 -11.26 -6.29
N THR A 174 -2.88 -10.89 -7.33
CA THR A 174 -3.46 -9.55 -7.46
C THR A 174 -4.46 -9.29 -6.33
N PHE A 175 -5.36 -10.24 -6.07
CA PHE A 175 -6.30 -10.14 -4.96
C PHE A 175 -5.57 -9.97 -3.61
N PHE A 176 -4.64 -10.87 -3.30
CA PHE A 176 -3.92 -10.81 -2.03
C PHE A 176 -3.03 -9.57 -1.90
N LEU A 177 -2.38 -9.12 -2.98
CA LEU A 177 -1.55 -7.91 -2.97
C LEU A 177 -2.35 -6.70 -2.46
N PHE A 178 -3.55 -6.47 -3.00
CA PHE A 178 -4.36 -5.33 -2.58
C PHE A 178 -4.98 -5.53 -1.20
N GLN A 179 -5.42 -6.74 -0.86
CA GLN A 179 -5.98 -7.02 0.46
C GLN A 179 -4.95 -6.87 1.58
N PHE A 180 -3.74 -7.37 1.38
CA PHE A 180 -2.65 -7.17 2.33
C PHE A 180 -2.19 -5.71 2.37
N PHE A 181 -2.16 -5.03 1.22
CA PHE A 181 -1.82 -3.61 1.21
C PHE A 181 -2.81 -2.79 2.05
N LEU A 182 -4.11 -3.08 1.99
CA LEU A 182 -5.10 -2.40 2.81
C LEU A 182 -4.83 -2.53 4.31
N LEU A 183 -4.33 -3.67 4.80
CA LEU A 183 -3.97 -3.86 6.22
C LEU A 183 -2.86 -2.90 6.68
N THR A 184 -1.99 -2.46 5.76
CA THR A 184 -0.93 -1.47 6.05
C THR A 184 -1.49 -0.06 6.24
N THR A 185 -2.71 0.18 5.77
CA THR A 185 -3.34 1.49 5.74
C THR A 185 -4.47 1.59 6.76
N SER A 186 -4.73 2.81 7.23
CA SER A 186 -5.92 3.12 8.03
C SER A 186 -6.76 4.13 7.25
N TYR A 187 -7.37 3.72 6.14
CA TYR A 187 -8.19 4.64 5.32
C TYR A 187 -9.50 5.01 6.00
N LEU A 188 -10.12 4.06 6.72
CA LEU A 188 -11.39 4.23 7.42
C LEU A 188 -11.26 4.02 8.93
N GLY A 189 -10.04 3.92 9.44
CA GLY A 189 -9.78 3.87 10.88
C GLY A 189 -9.80 5.26 11.50
N ASN A 190 -9.90 5.26 12.83
CA ASN A 190 -9.88 6.49 13.63
C ASN A 190 -8.47 6.80 14.14
N VAL A 191 -7.62 5.77 14.22
CA VAL A 191 -6.27 5.83 14.76
C VAL A 191 -5.31 5.13 13.82
N TYR A 192 -4.17 5.77 13.54
CA TYR A 192 -3.07 5.20 12.76
C TYR A 192 -1.80 5.08 13.58
N ILE A 193 -0.89 4.23 13.11
CA ILE A 193 0.43 4.04 13.70
C ILE A 193 1.47 4.88 12.94
N ASP A 194 2.25 5.67 13.66
CA ASP A 194 3.46 6.33 13.15
C ASP A 194 4.70 5.77 13.84
N ILE A 195 5.78 5.59 13.06
CA ILE A 195 7.10 5.25 13.60
C ILE A 195 7.91 6.54 13.73
N PRO A 196 8.32 6.95 14.94
CA PRO A 196 9.24 8.07 15.15
C PRO A 196 10.47 7.95 14.27
N SER A 197 10.94 9.04 13.68
CA SER A 197 12.11 9.04 12.79
C SER A 197 13.36 8.43 13.42
N GLU A 198 13.51 8.60 14.73
CA GLU A 198 14.62 8.05 15.53
C GLU A 198 14.60 6.51 15.60
N ASN A 199 13.41 5.91 15.54
CA ASN A 199 13.23 4.46 15.58
C ASN A 199 13.24 3.80 14.19
N ARG A 200 13.26 4.60 13.11
CA ARG A 200 13.32 4.06 11.75
C ARG A 200 14.73 3.57 11.46
N MET A 201 14.87 2.26 11.29
CA MET A 201 16.11 1.70 10.82
C MET A 201 16.26 1.99 9.31
N LYS A 202 17.50 2.18 8.86
CA LYS A 202 17.79 2.43 7.44
C LYS A 202 18.52 1.24 6.81
N PRO A 203 17.91 0.04 6.73
CA PRO A 203 18.51 -1.12 6.05
C PRO A 203 18.47 -0.98 4.51
N ALA A 204 18.32 0.25 4.00
CA ALA A 204 18.10 0.53 2.59
C ALA A 204 19.22 -0.04 1.71
N PHE A 205 20.44 -0.14 2.23
CA PHE A 205 21.57 -0.74 1.53
C PHE A 205 21.41 -2.26 1.31
N LEU A 206 20.98 -3.01 2.33
CA LEU A 206 20.82 -4.47 2.27
C LEU A 206 19.66 -4.87 1.35
N PHE A 207 18.48 -4.26 1.55
CA PHE A 207 17.35 -4.54 0.67
C PHE A 207 17.57 -3.95 -0.72
N GLY A 208 18.22 -2.78 -0.81
CA GLY A 208 18.51 -2.13 -2.08
C GLY A 208 19.43 -2.96 -2.95
N SER A 209 20.51 -3.51 -2.40
CA SER A 209 21.45 -4.35 -3.18
C SER A 209 20.78 -5.62 -3.70
N LEU A 210 19.98 -6.31 -2.87
CA LEU A 210 19.23 -7.50 -3.30
C LEU A 210 18.24 -7.19 -4.42
N HIS A 211 17.49 -6.09 -4.30
CA HIS A 211 16.50 -5.71 -5.32
C HIS A 211 17.15 -5.16 -6.59
N VAL A 212 18.33 -4.53 -6.50
CA VAL A 212 19.12 -4.13 -7.68
C VAL A 212 19.64 -5.37 -8.41
N LEU A 213 20.22 -6.34 -7.71
CA LEU A 213 20.65 -7.60 -8.33
C LEU A 213 19.48 -8.31 -9.01
N PHE A 214 18.31 -8.33 -8.37
CA PHE A 214 17.11 -8.93 -8.95
C PHE A 214 16.58 -8.13 -10.14
N GLY A 215 16.57 -6.79 -10.06
CA GLY A 215 16.23 -5.92 -11.17
C GLY A 215 17.15 -6.14 -12.37
N CYS A 216 18.45 -6.27 -12.15
CA CYS A 216 19.41 -6.63 -13.19
C CYS A 216 19.12 -8.02 -13.78
N ALA A 217 18.79 -9.01 -12.95
CA ALA A 217 18.42 -10.35 -13.44
C ALA A 217 17.14 -10.31 -14.30
N VAL A 218 16.12 -9.55 -13.87
CA VAL A 218 14.91 -9.29 -14.67
C VAL A 218 15.30 -8.62 -15.99
N LEU A 219 16.10 -7.56 -15.97
CA LEU A 219 16.55 -6.90 -17.19
C LEU A 219 17.29 -7.86 -18.13
N VAL A 220 18.19 -8.71 -17.63
CA VAL A 220 18.92 -9.69 -18.45
C VAL A 220 17.98 -10.72 -19.08
N VAL A 221 17.03 -11.27 -18.31
CA VAL A 221 16.01 -12.19 -18.85
C VAL A 221 15.20 -11.48 -19.94
N TYR A 222 14.79 -10.23 -19.72
CA TYR A 222 13.98 -9.44 -20.65
C TYR A 222 14.77 -8.79 -21.80
N THR A 223 16.11 -8.69 -21.77
CA THR A 223 16.87 -8.27 -22.97
C THR A 223 16.65 -9.23 -24.16
N LYS A 224 16.09 -10.41 -23.90
CA LYS A 224 15.65 -11.39 -24.91
C LYS A 224 14.13 -11.36 -25.20
N PHE A 225 13.30 -10.72 -24.36
CA PHE A 225 11.83 -10.76 -24.41
C PHE A 225 11.24 -9.38 -24.09
N MET A 226 10.49 -8.76 -25.01
CA MET A 226 10.24 -7.31 -24.95
C MET A 226 8.94 -6.86 -24.26
N PHE A 227 7.99 -7.75 -23.94
CA PHE A 227 6.60 -7.29 -23.78
C PHE A 227 6.15 -6.88 -22.36
N ASN A 228 6.83 -7.29 -21.28
CA ASN A 228 6.33 -7.05 -19.90
C ASN A 228 7.31 -6.42 -18.90
N ILE A 229 8.47 -5.94 -19.36
CA ILE A 229 9.56 -5.46 -18.50
C ILE A 229 9.14 -4.34 -17.55
N THR A 230 8.29 -3.41 -18.00
CA THR A 230 7.85 -2.25 -17.21
C THR A 230 7.07 -2.67 -15.96
N ILE A 231 6.13 -3.61 -16.09
CA ILE A 231 5.32 -4.10 -14.96
C ILE A 231 6.20 -4.86 -13.97
N CYS A 232 7.11 -5.70 -14.45
CA CYS A 232 8.05 -6.41 -13.60
C CYS A 232 8.98 -5.45 -12.84
N LEU A 233 9.47 -4.38 -13.48
CA LEU A 233 10.24 -3.34 -12.80
C LEU A 233 9.42 -2.60 -11.73
N PHE A 234 8.15 -2.28 -12.00
CA PHE A 234 7.24 -1.74 -10.98
C PHE A 234 7.10 -2.69 -9.79
N LEU A 235 6.96 -3.99 -10.04
CA LEU A 235 6.85 -5.01 -8.99
C LEU A 235 8.14 -5.15 -8.17
N VAL A 236 9.32 -5.03 -8.79
CA VAL A 236 10.62 -4.98 -8.08
C VAL A 236 10.73 -3.74 -7.20
N ILE A 237 10.28 -2.58 -7.69
CA ILE A 237 10.26 -1.35 -6.89
C ILE A 237 9.27 -1.49 -5.72
N LEU A 238 8.10 -2.08 -5.95
CA LEU A 238 7.11 -2.35 -4.90
C LEU A 238 7.63 -3.31 -3.85
N SER A 239 8.24 -4.42 -4.26
CA SER A 239 8.80 -5.40 -3.33
C SER A 239 9.91 -4.79 -2.48
N PHE A 240 10.71 -3.88 -3.05
CA PHE A 240 11.69 -3.11 -2.27
C PHE A 240 11.02 -2.25 -1.19
N MET A 241 9.99 -1.49 -1.56
CA MET A 241 9.25 -0.64 -0.60
C MET A 241 8.59 -1.48 0.48
N PHE A 242 7.94 -2.60 0.12
CA PHE A 242 7.33 -3.49 1.11
C PHE A 242 8.37 -4.13 2.03
N SER A 243 9.54 -4.50 1.52
CA SER A 243 10.64 -5.03 2.34
C SER A 243 11.14 -4.01 3.36
N LEU A 244 11.37 -2.77 2.92
CA LEU A 244 11.85 -1.69 3.79
C LEU A 244 10.84 -1.36 4.89
N ASN A 245 9.56 -1.23 4.53
CA ASN A 245 8.51 -0.95 5.52
C ASN A 245 8.29 -2.15 6.45
N SER A 246 8.21 -3.37 5.92
CA SER A 246 8.07 -4.59 6.71
C SER A 246 9.17 -4.69 7.76
N TYR A 247 10.43 -4.44 7.37
CA TYR A 247 11.55 -4.43 8.30
C TYR A 247 11.36 -3.38 9.39
N ASN A 248 11.08 -2.12 9.02
CA ASN A 248 10.89 -1.04 9.98
C ASN A 248 9.78 -1.34 11.00
N TYR A 249 8.61 -1.79 10.54
CA TYR A 249 7.52 -2.15 11.45
C TYR A 249 7.85 -3.42 12.27
N SER A 250 8.68 -4.32 11.77
CA SER A 250 9.06 -5.56 12.46
C SER A 250 10.19 -5.39 13.47
N THR A 251 11.05 -4.37 13.34
CA THR A 251 12.18 -4.11 14.24
C THR A 251 11.96 -2.95 15.19
N VAL A 252 10.86 -2.20 15.04
CA VAL A 252 10.54 -1.07 15.91
C VAL A 252 10.37 -1.52 17.38
N ASN A 253 11.01 -0.77 18.29
CA ASN A 253 10.90 -0.97 19.74
C ASN A 253 9.71 -0.21 20.36
N SER A 254 9.37 0.95 19.78
CA SER A 254 8.22 1.76 20.17
C SER A 254 7.65 2.55 19.01
N TYR A 255 6.34 2.80 19.04
CA TYR A 255 5.62 3.52 18.00
C TYR A 255 4.60 4.49 18.61
N LEU A 256 4.05 5.38 17.80
CA LEU A 256 3.03 6.34 18.23
C LEU A 256 1.66 5.90 17.72
N LEU A 257 0.64 5.98 18.58
CA LEU A 257 -0.75 5.94 18.17
C LEU A 257 -1.25 7.37 17.99
N CYS A 258 -1.77 7.68 16.81
CA CYS A 258 -2.13 9.03 16.42
C CYS A 258 -3.55 9.10 15.86
N GLU A 259 -4.28 10.17 16.20
CA GLU A 259 -5.53 10.54 15.54
C GLU A 259 -5.28 10.94 14.10
N HIS A 260 -6.16 10.53 13.20
CA HIS A 260 -6.07 11.00 11.83
C HIS A 260 -6.33 12.50 11.69
N ARG A 261 -5.65 13.10 10.70
CA ARG A 261 -5.86 14.48 10.27
C ARG A 261 -6.35 14.49 8.83
N ARG A 262 -7.44 15.22 8.58
CA ARG A 262 -8.01 15.31 7.24
C ARG A 262 -7.06 16.05 6.32
N TRP A 263 -6.47 17.14 6.78
CA TRP A 263 -5.64 18.01 5.97
C TRP A 263 -4.21 18.12 6.50
N LYS A 264 -3.29 18.46 5.59
CA LYS A 264 -1.87 18.65 5.91
C LYS A 264 -1.62 19.77 6.91
N TRP A 265 -2.39 20.85 6.88
CA TRP A 265 -2.22 21.98 7.80
C TRP A 265 -2.70 21.66 9.22
N ASP A 266 -3.71 20.79 9.39
CA ASP A 266 -4.14 20.33 10.71
C ASP A 266 -3.03 19.52 11.41
N PHE A 267 -2.19 18.83 10.61
CA PHE A 267 -1.02 18.10 11.10
C PHE A 267 0.12 19.03 11.56
N GLN A 268 0.19 20.26 11.02
CA GLN A 268 1.21 21.24 11.44
C GLN A 268 0.94 21.79 12.84
N GLU A 269 -0.32 21.86 13.27
CA GLU A 269 -0.70 22.32 14.61
C GLU A 269 -0.46 21.27 15.68
N SER A 270 -0.76 20.01 15.36
CA SER A 270 -0.62 18.87 16.27
C SER A 270 -0.54 17.58 15.46
N LYS A 271 0.47 16.76 15.75
CA LYS A 271 0.59 15.39 15.20
C LYS A 271 -0.55 14.46 15.64
N GLY A 272 -1.40 14.89 16.57
CA GLY A 272 -2.53 14.10 17.07
C GLY A 272 -2.12 12.87 17.87
N ILE A 273 -0.95 12.91 18.52
CA ILE A 273 -0.44 11.78 19.32
C ILE A 273 -1.40 11.54 20.49
N ILE A 274 -1.94 10.33 20.55
CA ILE A 274 -2.80 9.86 21.64
C ILE A 274 -1.93 9.27 22.74
N CYS A 275 -1.02 8.35 22.38
CA CYS A 275 -0.08 7.74 23.30
C CYS A 275 1.15 7.17 22.57
N HIS A 276 2.20 6.92 23.34
CA HIS A 276 3.43 6.28 22.92
C HIS A 276 3.41 4.81 23.36
N VAL A 277 3.49 3.89 22.40
CA VAL A 277 3.38 2.46 22.66
C VAL A 277 4.76 1.81 22.68
N ILE A 278 5.06 1.08 23.75
CA ILE A 278 6.30 0.33 23.94
C ILE A 278 6.02 -1.14 23.64
N ARG A 279 6.74 -1.71 22.67
CA ARG A 279 6.49 -3.07 22.19
C ARG A 279 7.02 -4.16 23.13
N ARG A 280 8.12 -3.90 23.85
CA ARG A 280 8.77 -4.87 24.74
C ARG A 280 9.15 -4.24 26.08
N ARG A 281 8.62 -4.76 27.18
CA ARG A 281 8.85 -4.26 28.56
C ARG A 281 10.35 -4.17 28.93
N ARG A 282 11.20 -5.05 28.38
CA ARG A 282 12.67 -5.06 28.62
C ARG A 282 13.45 -3.89 27.99
N HIS A 283 12.86 -3.13 27.08
CA HIS A 283 13.53 -1.98 26.42
C HIS A 283 13.30 -0.65 27.13
N LEU A 284 12.57 -0.65 28.24
CA LEU A 284 12.28 0.56 29.02
C LEU A 284 13.57 1.26 29.46
N SER A 285 14.60 0.52 29.89
CA SER A 285 15.86 1.11 30.38
C SER A 285 16.60 1.94 29.32
N LYS A 286 16.62 1.52 28.05
CA LYS A 286 17.25 2.28 26.96
C LYS A 286 16.44 3.51 26.51
N ILE A 287 15.11 3.47 26.65
CA ILE A 287 14.23 4.59 26.28
C ILE A 287 14.19 5.64 27.41
N LEU A 288 14.28 5.19 28.67
CA LEU A 288 14.34 6.06 29.84
C LEU A 288 15.60 6.93 29.84
N ASP A 289 16.73 6.40 29.35
CA ASP A 289 18.02 7.11 29.31
C ASP A 289 18.11 8.22 28.26
N SER A 290 17.21 8.26 27.26
CA SER A 290 17.33 9.20 26.13
C SER A 290 16.22 10.24 26.04
N THR A 291 15.01 10.01 26.59
CA THR A 291 13.87 10.88 26.20
C THR A 291 12.75 11.14 27.21
N ILE A 292 12.92 10.93 28.52
CA ILE A 292 11.82 11.20 29.47
C ILE A 292 12.29 11.98 30.70
N TYR A 293 12.38 13.30 30.55
CA TYR A 293 12.26 14.24 31.67
C TYR A 293 10.99 15.11 31.58
N LEU A 294 10.07 14.86 30.64
CA LEU A 294 8.99 15.83 30.35
C LEU A 294 7.55 15.31 30.20
N SER A 295 7.22 14.04 30.48
CA SER A 295 5.79 13.66 30.54
C SER A 295 5.52 12.47 31.46
N SER A 296 5.69 12.71 32.77
CA SER A 296 5.24 11.82 33.85
C SER A 296 3.73 11.95 34.17
N GLN A 297 2.90 12.34 33.19
CA GLN A 297 1.44 12.29 33.35
C GLN A 297 0.94 10.90 32.94
N LYS A 298 0.30 10.21 33.90
CA LYS A 298 -0.37 8.91 33.72
C LYS A 298 -1.17 8.90 32.40
N GLY A 299 -0.88 7.93 31.51
CA GLY A 299 -1.63 7.69 30.27
C GLY A 299 -0.86 7.91 28.96
N TYR A 300 0.29 8.60 28.98
CA TYR A 300 1.05 8.89 27.75
C TYR A 300 1.87 7.72 27.21
N PHE A 301 2.17 6.71 28.04
CA PHE A 301 2.89 5.50 27.66
C PHE A 301 2.04 4.26 27.94
N GLN A 302 1.94 3.38 26.94
CA GLN A 302 1.22 2.10 27.05
C GLN A 302 2.09 0.96 26.49
N TYR A 303 1.85 -0.27 26.95
CA TYR A 303 2.48 -1.44 26.34
C TYR A 303 1.58 -2.00 25.22
N ASP A 304 2.18 -2.59 24.19
CA ASP A 304 1.47 -3.11 23.01
C ASP A 304 0.42 -4.18 23.35
N ASP A 305 0.64 -4.94 24.42
CA ASP A 305 -0.28 -5.95 24.97
C ASP A 305 -1.44 -5.35 25.80
N ASP A 306 -1.29 -4.12 26.30
CA ASP A 306 -2.20 -3.50 27.26
C ASP A 306 -2.81 -2.17 26.73
N ILE A 307 -2.95 -2.02 25.40
CA ILE A 307 -3.48 -0.77 24.82
C ILE A 307 -4.95 -0.55 25.23
N GLN A 308 -5.20 0.53 25.96
CA GLN A 308 -6.53 1.01 26.35
C GLN A 308 -6.74 2.43 25.83
N LEU A 309 -7.70 2.58 24.92
CA LEU A 309 -8.09 3.87 24.34
C LEU A 309 -9.52 4.24 24.77
N ASP A 310 -9.86 5.53 24.66
CA ASP A 310 -11.22 5.98 24.88
C ASP A 310 -12.21 5.29 23.91
N GLN A 311 -13.44 5.02 24.38
CA GLN A 311 -14.49 4.39 23.56
C GLN A 311 -14.76 5.12 22.24
N LYS A 312 -14.52 6.44 22.18
CA LYS A 312 -14.71 7.24 20.96
C LYS A 312 -13.90 6.71 19.76
N TYR A 313 -12.73 6.11 19.99
CA TYR A 313 -11.86 5.61 18.92
C TYR A 313 -12.31 4.25 18.37
N TYR A 314 -13.15 3.51 19.09
CA TYR A 314 -13.64 2.19 18.65
C TYR A 314 -14.97 2.26 17.87
N LYS A 315 -15.68 3.40 17.90
CA LYS A 315 -16.98 3.57 17.25
C LYS A 315 -16.83 3.90 15.75
N LYS A 316 -17.79 3.42 14.95
CA LYS A 316 -17.96 3.83 13.53
C LYS A 316 -18.60 5.22 13.54
N TYR A 317 -17.98 6.18 12.85
CA TYR A 317 -18.51 7.54 12.70
C TYR A 317 -19.59 7.61 11.63
#